data_AF-A0A7V6IL96-F1
#
_entry.id   AF-A0A7V6IL96-F1
#
_cell.length_a   1.000
_cell.length_b   1.000
_cell.length_c   1.000
_cell.angle_alpha   90.00
_cell.angle_beta   90.00
_cell.angle_gamma   90.00
#
_symmetry.space_group_name_H-M   'P 1'
#
loop_
_entity.id
_entity.type
_entity.pdbx_description
1 polymer ?
#
loop_
_entity_poly.entity_id
_entity_poly.type
_entity_poly.pdbx_seq_one_letter_code
_entity_poly.pdbx_strand_id
1 'polypeptide(L)'
;MESLYQNKIRNLILDYFQLIETGKNINFSLYDAEYQIALLDKEKEVLDAFQLPHKIKYFLFLFHQANKLLNHDFRIEQLYYELSVCTEEIESENKKDKFTTLQEAKQNEASPFDILPDISVTPHSYTLFIYHEIFLKNEARTDEVWTEFQLLKRLDCLNEIYLLCFDPSYKKNPIFLKLQAAGLQFLQFYLEWHHIKTTSCQ
;
A
#
# COMPACT_ATOMS: atom_id res chain seq x y z
N MET A 1 -16.40 16.16 -4.52
CA MET A 1 -16.27 15.62 -5.89
C MET A 1 -15.80 14.19 -5.74
N GLU A 2 -16.65 13.21 -6.04
CA GLU A 2 -16.24 11.80 -6.06
C GLU A 2 -15.21 11.59 -7.16
N SER A 3 -14.22 10.74 -6.89
CA SER A 3 -13.18 10.48 -7.88
C SER A 3 -13.73 9.64 -9.04
N LEU A 4 -13.27 9.89 -10.26
CA LEU A 4 -13.58 9.07 -11.45
C LEU A 4 -13.35 7.56 -11.20
N TYR A 5 -12.38 7.25 -10.34
CA TYR A 5 -12.05 5.90 -9.93
C TYR A 5 -13.15 5.28 -9.04
N GLN A 6 -13.65 6.00 -8.04
CA GLN A 6 -14.74 5.52 -7.17
C GLN A 6 -16.02 5.24 -7.95
N ASN A 7 -16.35 6.09 -8.94
CA ASN A 7 -17.50 5.86 -9.82
C ASN A 7 -17.35 4.62 -10.68
N LYS A 8 -16.13 4.32 -11.17
CA LYS A 8 -15.85 3.11 -11.93
C LYS A 8 -16.06 1.85 -11.09
N ILE A 9 -15.63 1.85 -9.82
CA ILE A 9 -15.82 0.72 -8.91
C ILE A 9 -17.31 0.50 -8.60
N ARG A 10 -18.06 1.57 -8.35
CA ARG A 10 -19.51 1.46 -8.09
C ARG A 10 -20.28 0.89 -9.28
N ASN A 11 -19.93 1.30 -10.50
CA ASN A 11 -20.50 0.71 -11.71
C ASN A 11 -20.17 -0.78 -11.82
N LEU A 12 -18.95 -1.18 -11.49
CA LEU A 12 -18.55 -2.59 -11.48
C LEU A 12 -19.38 -3.41 -10.46
N ILE A 13 -19.62 -2.86 -9.27
CA ILE A 13 -20.47 -3.49 -8.25
C ILE A 13 -21.93 -3.57 -8.74
N LEU A 14 -22.44 -2.51 -9.38
CA LEU A 14 -23.78 -2.51 -9.97
C LEU A 14 -23.93 -3.64 -11.02
N ASP A 15 -22.96 -3.77 -11.93
CA ASP A 15 -22.95 -4.82 -12.95
C ASP A 15 -22.92 -6.22 -12.31
N TYR A 16 -22.18 -6.38 -11.21
CA TYR A 16 -22.15 -7.63 -10.45
C TYR A 16 -23.53 -7.98 -9.84
N PHE A 17 -24.22 -7.00 -9.24
CA PHE A 17 -25.59 -7.20 -8.73
C PHE A 17 -26.57 -7.57 -9.86
N GLN A 18 -26.49 -6.90 -11.01
CA GLN A 18 -27.34 -7.20 -12.16
C GLN A 18 -27.13 -8.64 -12.66
N LEU A 19 -25.89 -9.11 -12.67
CA LEU A 19 -25.57 -10.49 -13.05
C LEU A 19 -26.21 -11.50 -12.08
N ILE A 20 -26.12 -11.27 -10.76
CA ILE A 20 -26.75 -12.12 -9.74
C ILE A 20 -28.28 -12.13 -9.89
N GLU A 21 -28.91 -10.98 -10.12
CA GLU A 21 -30.36 -10.87 -10.34
C GLU A 21 -30.80 -11.63 -11.59
N THR A 22 -30.03 -11.55 -12.67
CA THR A 22 -30.26 -12.27 -13.92
C THR A 22 -30.20 -13.78 -13.71
N GLY A 23 -29.22 -14.25 -12.92
CA GLY A 23 -29.10 -15.65 -12.52
C GLY A 23 -30.35 -16.20 -11.80
N LYS A 24 -30.93 -15.40 -10.89
CA LYS A 24 -32.13 -15.79 -10.12
C LYS A 24 -33.41 -15.80 -10.96
N ASN A 25 -33.56 -14.86 -11.88
CA ASN A 25 -34.80 -14.72 -12.66
C ASN A 25 -34.96 -15.77 -13.76
N ILE A 26 -33.86 -16.34 -14.25
CA ILE A 26 -33.88 -17.27 -15.39
C ILE A 26 -33.98 -18.74 -14.94
N ASN A 27 -33.98 -19.04 -13.65
CA ASN A 27 -33.94 -20.42 -13.15
C ASN A 27 -32.73 -21.16 -13.76
N PHE A 28 -31.61 -20.44 -13.96
CA PHE A 28 -30.38 -21.04 -14.46
C PHE A 28 -30.01 -22.16 -13.49
N SER A 29 -30.04 -23.37 -14.04
CA SER A 29 -29.52 -24.55 -13.41
C SER A 29 -28.11 -24.25 -12.88
N LEU A 30 -27.76 -24.79 -11.71
CA LEU A 30 -26.38 -24.83 -11.16
C LEU A 30 -25.34 -25.48 -12.10
N TYR A 31 -25.72 -25.76 -13.35
CA TYR A 31 -24.93 -26.36 -14.42
C TYR A 31 -24.81 -25.47 -15.66
N ASP A 32 -25.31 -24.22 -15.65
CA ASP A 32 -24.99 -23.28 -16.72
C ASP A 32 -23.55 -22.77 -16.57
N ALA A 33 -22.67 -23.34 -17.40
CA ALA A 33 -21.25 -23.03 -17.40
C ALA A 33 -20.97 -21.59 -17.84
N GLU A 34 -21.75 -21.03 -18.76
CA GLU A 34 -21.54 -19.67 -19.26
C GLU A 34 -21.84 -18.65 -18.17
N TYR A 35 -22.95 -18.84 -17.43
CA TYR A 35 -23.28 -18.01 -16.28
C TYR A 35 -22.20 -18.09 -15.18
N GLN A 36 -21.71 -19.30 -14.88
CA GLN A 36 -20.70 -19.49 -13.84
C GLN A 36 -19.36 -18.83 -14.20
N ILE A 37 -18.94 -18.92 -15.47
CA ILE A 37 -17.74 -18.27 -15.96
C ILE A 37 -17.90 -16.75 -15.86
N ALA A 38 -19.03 -16.21 -16.34
CA ALA A 38 -19.31 -14.78 -16.28
C ALA A 38 -19.34 -14.26 -14.82
N LEU A 39 -19.94 -15.02 -13.90
CA LEU A 39 -20.00 -14.67 -12.49
C LEU A 39 -18.59 -14.65 -11.87
N LEU A 40 -17.81 -15.71 -12.09
CA LEU A 40 -16.45 -15.82 -11.57
C LEU A 40 -15.54 -14.69 -12.11
N ASP A 41 -15.63 -14.39 -13.40
CA ASP A 41 -14.82 -13.33 -14.01
C ASP A 41 -15.22 -11.96 -13.46
N LYS A 42 -16.52 -11.73 -13.23
CA LYS A 42 -16.99 -10.50 -12.59
C LYS A 42 -16.52 -10.39 -11.14
N GLU A 43 -16.51 -11.50 -10.39
CA GLU A 43 -15.99 -11.55 -9.02
C GLU A 43 -14.49 -11.22 -8.98
N LYS A 44 -13.69 -11.76 -9.93
CA LYS A 44 -12.27 -11.40 -10.05
C LYS A 44 -12.08 -9.92 -10.29
N GLU A 45 -12.82 -9.33 -11.23
CA GLU A 45 -12.77 -7.90 -11.51
C GLU A 45 -13.06 -7.06 -10.25
N VAL A 46 -14.08 -7.45 -9.48
CA VAL A 46 -14.40 -6.78 -8.21
C VAL A 46 -13.25 -6.91 -7.22
N LEU A 47 -12.72 -8.11 -6.99
CA LEU A 47 -11.61 -8.30 -6.06
C LEU A 47 -10.36 -7.51 -6.50
N ASP A 48 -10.04 -7.48 -7.78
CA ASP A 48 -8.91 -6.72 -8.35
C ASP A 48 -9.07 -5.22 -8.12
N ALA A 49 -10.29 -4.69 -8.27
CA ALA A 49 -10.58 -3.29 -8.02
C ALA A 49 -10.28 -2.86 -6.57
N PHE A 50 -10.43 -3.79 -5.62
CA PHE A 50 -10.13 -3.59 -4.20
C PHE A 50 -8.76 -4.15 -3.77
N GLN A 51 -7.95 -4.62 -4.71
CA GLN A 51 -6.65 -5.27 -4.47
C GLN A 51 -6.73 -6.45 -3.49
N LEU A 52 -7.87 -7.14 -3.47
CA LEU A 52 -8.11 -8.29 -2.61
C LEU A 52 -7.49 -9.56 -3.23
N PRO A 53 -6.86 -10.43 -2.43
CA PRO A 53 -6.32 -11.69 -2.93
C PRO A 53 -7.41 -12.59 -3.53
N HIS A 54 -7.09 -13.33 -4.59
CA HIS A 54 -7.97 -14.34 -5.18
C HIS A 54 -7.98 -15.64 -4.34
N LYS A 55 -8.32 -15.53 -3.06
CA LYS A 55 -8.49 -16.66 -2.15
C LYS A 55 -9.97 -16.99 -2.02
N ILE A 56 -10.31 -18.28 -1.91
CA ILE A 56 -11.69 -18.79 -1.79
C ILE A 56 -12.52 -18.02 -0.76
N LYS A 57 -11.92 -17.65 0.39
CA LYS A 57 -12.62 -16.89 1.44
C LYS A 57 -13.19 -15.54 0.96
N TYR A 58 -12.52 -14.84 0.04
CA TYR A 58 -12.97 -13.54 -0.47
C TYR A 58 -14.04 -13.67 -1.54
N PHE A 59 -13.96 -14.70 -2.39
CA PHE A 59 -15.04 -15.06 -3.31
C PHE A 59 -16.33 -15.42 -2.54
N LEU A 60 -16.22 -16.28 -1.53
CA LEU A 60 -17.36 -16.64 -0.69
C LEU A 60 -17.95 -15.43 0.04
N PHE A 61 -17.08 -14.58 0.61
CA PHE A 61 -17.52 -13.33 1.25
C PHE A 61 -18.31 -12.45 0.28
N LEU A 62 -17.73 -12.14 -0.88
CA LEU A 62 -18.36 -11.30 -1.91
C LEU A 62 -19.73 -11.86 -2.33
N PHE A 63 -19.77 -13.16 -2.66
CA PHE A 63 -21.00 -13.82 -3.08
C PHE A 63 -22.08 -13.80 -2.00
N HIS A 64 -21.74 -14.13 -0.75
CA HIS A 64 -22.69 -14.14 0.35
C HIS A 64 -23.23 -12.74 0.66
N GLN A 65 -22.36 -11.73 0.68
CA GLN A 65 -22.77 -10.37 0.98
C GLN A 65 -23.62 -9.77 -0.13
N ALA A 66 -23.27 -9.98 -1.40
CA ALA A 66 -24.10 -9.54 -2.51
C ALA A 66 -25.47 -10.22 -2.51
N ASN A 67 -25.55 -11.52 -2.21
CA ASN A 67 -26.84 -12.20 -2.08
C ASN A 67 -27.69 -11.67 -0.93
N LYS A 68 -27.08 -11.33 0.20
CA LYS A 68 -27.75 -10.72 1.36
C LYS A 68 -28.26 -9.31 1.05
N LEU A 69 -27.48 -8.52 0.33
CA LEU A 69 -27.77 -7.12 0.01
C LEU A 69 -28.66 -6.93 -1.21
N LEU A 70 -28.97 -7.98 -1.96
CA LEU A 70 -29.67 -7.89 -3.25
C LEU A 70 -30.92 -6.99 -3.23
N ASN A 71 -31.73 -7.07 -2.18
CA ASN A 71 -32.98 -6.32 -2.03
C ASN A 71 -32.83 -5.01 -1.20
N HIS A 72 -31.60 -4.57 -0.93
CA HIS A 72 -31.34 -3.41 -0.09
C HIS A 72 -31.18 -2.13 -0.93
N ASP A 73 -31.81 -1.03 -0.53
CA ASP A 73 -31.80 0.24 -1.28
C ASP A 73 -30.38 0.82 -1.47
N PHE A 74 -29.48 0.54 -0.54
CA PHE A 74 -28.08 1.01 -0.55
C PHE A 74 -27.07 -0.12 -0.83
N ARG A 75 -27.49 -1.19 -1.51
CA ARG A 75 -26.67 -2.40 -1.74
C ARG A 75 -25.28 -2.13 -2.32
N ILE A 76 -25.17 -1.16 -3.23
CA ILE A 76 -23.90 -0.79 -3.88
C ILE A 76 -22.96 -0.16 -2.86
N GLU A 77 -23.42 0.89 -2.17
CA GLU A 77 -22.60 1.60 -1.18
C GLU A 77 -22.20 0.70 -0.01
N GLN A 78 -23.11 -0.18 0.39
CA GLN A 78 -22.86 -1.09 1.51
C GLN A 78 -21.83 -2.17 1.16
N LEU A 79 -21.93 -2.78 -0.03
CA LEU A 79 -20.92 -3.74 -0.49
C LEU A 79 -19.57 -3.05 -0.75
N TYR A 80 -19.59 -1.84 -1.33
CA TYR A 80 -18.40 -1.02 -1.52
C TYR A 80 -17.69 -0.75 -0.18
N TYR A 81 -18.44 -0.34 0.85
CA TYR A 81 -17.91 -0.09 2.17
C TYR A 81 -17.31 -1.35 2.79
N GLU A 82 -18.05 -2.46 2.77
CA GLU A 82 -17.59 -3.73 3.36
C GLU A 82 -16.31 -4.26 2.68
N LEU A 83 -16.21 -4.16 1.35
CA LEU A 83 -14.99 -4.51 0.62
C LEU A 83 -13.82 -3.56 0.94
N SER A 84 -14.10 -2.27 1.11
CA SER A 84 -13.09 -1.28 1.53
C SER A 84 -12.51 -1.62 2.90
N VAL A 85 -13.37 -2.00 3.86
CA VAL A 85 -12.94 -2.44 5.19
C VAL A 85 -12.05 -3.68 5.11
N CYS A 86 -12.41 -4.68 4.30
CA CYS A 86 -11.56 -5.85 4.09
C CYS A 86 -10.18 -5.50 3.51
N THR A 87 -10.11 -4.55 2.59
CA THR A 87 -8.82 -4.07 2.06
C THR A 87 -7.98 -3.40 3.16
N GLU A 88 -8.59 -2.53 3.98
CA GLU A 88 -7.91 -1.87 5.09
C GLU A 88 -7.39 -2.85 6.15
N GLU A 89 -8.15 -3.91 6.44
CA GLU A 89 -7.73 -4.99 7.35
C GLU A 89 -6.51 -5.74 6.81
N ILE A 90 -6.52 -6.13 5.54
CA ILE A 90 -5.39 -6.81 4.90
C ILE A 90 -4.15 -5.92 4.85
N GLU A 91 -4.33 -4.64 4.51
CA GLU A 91 -3.23 -3.69 4.58
C GLU A 91 -2.67 -3.58 5.99
N SER A 92 -3.53 -3.60 7.01
CA SER A 92 -3.14 -3.52 8.41
C SER A 92 -2.43 -4.79 8.89
N GLU A 93 -2.87 -5.97 8.46
CA GLU A 93 -2.19 -7.26 8.70
C GLU A 93 -0.82 -7.30 8.04
N ASN A 94 -0.72 -6.90 6.77
CA ASN A 94 0.55 -6.81 6.06
C ASN A 94 1.51 -5.77 6.67
N LYS A 95 0.98 -4.68 7.22
CA LYS A 95 1.77 -3.68 7.97
C LYS A 95 2.31 -4.27 9.28
N LYS A 96 1.51 -5.06 10.01
CA LYS A 96 1.95 -5.74 11.23
C LYS A 96 3.06 -6.75 10.93
N ASP A 97 2.93 -7.54 9.87
CA ASP A 97 3.94 -8.52 9.47
C ASP A 97 5.28 -7.84 9.16
N LYS A 98 5.27 -6.80 8.32
CA LYS A 98 6.48 -6.03 7.95
C LYS A 98 7.13 -5.28 9.11
N PHE A 99 6.32 -4.77 10.04
CA PHE A 99 6.84 -4.13 11.25
C PHE A 99 7.56 -5.15 12.15
N THR A 100 7.00 -6.35 12.29
CA THR A 100 7.65 -7.46 13.01
C THR A 100 8.93 -7.89 12.31
N THR A 101 8.94 -8.03 10.97
CA THR A 101 10.15 -8.32 10.18
C THR A 101 11.25 -7.29 10.45
N LEU A 102 10.90 -6.00 10.50
CA LEU A 102 11.86 -4.94 10.81
C LEU A 102 12.39 -5.08 12.26
N GLN A 103 11.54 -5.39 13.24
CA GLN A 103 11.99 -5.64 14.62
C GLN A 103 12.95 -6.83 14.73
N GLU A 104 12.66 -7.93 14.04
CA GLU A 104 13.51 -9.12 14.00
C GLU A 104 14.85 -8.87 13.29
N ALA A 105 14.82 -8.07 12.22
CA ALA A 105 16.03 -7.65 11.50
C ALA A 105 17.05 -6.97 12.41
N LYS A 106 16.57 -6.19 13.38
CA LYS A 106 17.41 -5.51 14.36
C LYS A 106 18.09 -6.47 15.32
N GLN A 107 17.38 -7.51 15.75
CA GLN A 107 17.92 -8.52 16.67
C GLN A 107 18.99 -9.39 16.01
N ASN A 108 18.87 -9.59 14.70
CA ASN A 108 19.76 -10.45 13.92
C ASN A 108 20.84 -9.68 13.14
N GLU A 109 20.93 -8.35 13.31
CA GLU A 109 21.79 -7.45 12.53
C GLU A 109 21.71 -7.74 11.01
N ALA A 110 20.50 -8.02 10.53
CA ALA A 110 20.28 -8.49 9.18
C ALA A 110 20.70 -7.44 8.15
N SER A 111 21.20 -7.91 7.00
CA SER A 111 21.61 -7.05 5.90
C SER A 111 20.42 -6.22 5.38
N PRO A 112 20.58 -4.91 5.12
CA PRO A 112 19.51 -4.10 4.52
C PRO A 112 19.12 -4.58 3.12
N PHE A 113 20.02 -5.24 2.40
CA PHE A 113 19.73 -5.75 1.06
C PHE A 113 18.75 -6.93 1.08
N ASP A 114 18.64 -7.62 2.22
CA ASP A 114 17.68 -8.70 2.41
C ASP A 114 16.36 -8.11 2.98
N ILE A 115 16.46 -7.24 3.98
CA ILE A 115 15.29 -6.75 4.72
C ILE A 115 14.49 -5.69 3.97
N LEU A 116 15.16 -4.72 3.32
CA LEU A 116 14.45 -3.61 2.67
C LEU A 116 13.49 -4.11 1.57
N PRO A 117 13.88 -5.04 0.67
CA PRO A 117 12.95 -5.61 -0.30
C PRO A 117 11.74 -6.32 0.33
N ASP A 118 11.94 -7.07 1.41
CA ASP A 118 10.87 -7.82 2.10
C ASP A 118 9.80 -6.87 2.67
N ILE A 119 10.23 -5.73 3.22
CA ILE A 119 9.31 -4.69 3.68
C ILE A 119 8.85 -3.73 2.57
N SER A 120 9.19 -4.03 1.31
CA SER A 120 8.85 -3.25 0.11
C SER A 120 9.42 -1.83 0.10
N VAL A 121 10.66 -1.68 0.57
CA VAL A 121 11.44 -0.45 0.55
C VAL A 121 12.59 -0.62 -0.45
N THR A 122 12.75 0.33 -1.36
CA THR A 122 13.84 0.31 -2.34
C THR A 122 15.19 0.56 -1.65
N PRO A 123 16.22 -0.28 -1.89
CA PRO A 123 17.58 0.01 -1.48
C PRO A 123 18.11 1.24 -2.22
N HIS A 124 18.23 2.36 -1.52
CA HIS A 124 18.67 3.66 -2.00
C HIS A 124 19.64 4.25 -0.98
N SER A 125 20.54 5.15 -1.36
CA SER A 125 21.52 5.75 -0.44
C SER A 125 20.87 6.31 0.83
N TYR A 126 19.69 6.93 0.69
CA TYR A 126 18.90 7.44 1.80
C TYR A 126 18.32 6.34 2.70
N THR A 127 17.70 5.31 2.12
CA THR A 127 17.09 4.21 2.91
C THR A 127 18.15 3.34 3.57
N LEU A 128 19.32 3.18 2.93
CA LEU A 128 20.50 2.55 3.50
C LEU A 128 21.10 3.37 4.65
N PHE A 129 21.11 4.71 4.54
CA PHE A 129 21.50 5.58 5.65
C PHE A 129 20.54 5.41 6.83
N ILE A 130 19.22 5.49 6.61
CA ILE A 130 18.24 5.27 7.68
C ILE A 130 18.44 3.90 8.32
N TYR A 131 18.64 2.84 7.53
CA TYR A 131 18.83 1.51 8.08
C TYR A 131 20.11 1.39 8.93
N HIS A 132 21.26 1.81 8.41
CA HIS A 132 22.53 1.62 9.11
C HIS A 132 22.80 2.64 10.20
N GLU A 133 22.55 3.91 9.93
CA GLU A 133 22.96 5.02 10.80
C GLU A 133 21.89 5.36 11.81
N ILE A 134 20.60 5.10 11.51
CA ILE A 134 19.50 5.42 12.42
C ILE A 134 18.97 4.15 13.10
N PHE A 135 18.55 3.16 12.30
CA PHE A 135 17.81 2.02 12.79
C PHE A 135 18.67 1.03 13.60
N LEU A 136 19.78 0.57 13.02
CA LEU A 136 20.70 -0.37 13.68
C LEU A 136 21.42 0.26 14.87
N LYS A 137 21.72 1.57 14.81
CA LYS A 137 22.39 2.30 15.90
C LYS A 137 21.49 2.74 17.05
N ASN A 138 20.19 2.43 17.00
CA ASN A 138 19.21 2.85 18.01
C ASN A 138 19.02 4.38 18.14
N GLU A 139 19.28 5.14 17.09
CA GLU A 139 19.07 6.60 17.12
C GLU A 139 17.58 6.97 16.99
N ALA A 140 16.73 6.03 16.55
CA ALA A 140 15.28 6.18 16.50
C ALA A 140 14.56 4.87 16.83
N ARG A 141 13.28 4.98 17.21
CA ARG A 141 12.41 3.83 17.44
C ARG A 141 11.99 3.18 16.12
N THR A 142 11.68 1.88 16.16
CA THR A 142 11.27 1.12 14.96
C THR A 142 10.04 1.72 14.27
N ASP A 143 9.09 2.26 15.03
CA ASP A 143 7.90 2.94 14.50
C ASP A 143 8.22 4.26 13.80
N GLU A 144 9.21 5.00 14.26
CA GLU A 144 9.69 6.22 13.60
C GLU A 144 10.37 5.89 12.26
N VAL A 145 11.21 4.85 12.24
CA VAL A 145 11.86 4.34 11.02
C VAL A 145 10.83 3.80 10.02
N TRP A 146 9.86 3.02 10.51
CA TRP A 146 8.78 2.50 9.67
C TRP A 146 7.95 3.62 9.07
N THR A 147 7.60 4.63 9.87
CA THR A 147 6.85 5.80 9.41
C THR A 147 7.61 6.54 8.32
N GLU A 148 8.93 6.73 8.46
CA GLU A 148 9.76 7.33 7.42
C GLU A 148 9.71 6.51 6.12
N PHE A 149 9.85 5.20 6.18
CA PHE A 149 9.76 4.33 4.99
C PHE A 149 8.40 4.40 4.30
N GLN A 150 7.31 4.47 5.06
CA GLN A 150 5.97 4.66 4.51
C GLN A 150 5.82 6.04 3.85
N LEU A 151 6.39 7.09 4.44
CA LEU A 151 6.40 8.44 3.85
C LEU A 151 7.15 8.46 2.53
N LEU A 152 8.30 7.81 2.43
CA LEU A 152 9.08 7.71 1.20
C LEU A 152 8.28 7.06 0.07
N LYS A 153 7.56 5.97 0.36
CA LYS A 153 6.71 5.30 -0.63
C LYS A 153 5.55 6.19 -1.09
N ARG A 154 4.96 6.97 -0.19
CA ARG A 154 3.85 7.88 -0.51
C ARG A 154 4.30 9.10 -1.32
N LEU A 155 5.47 9.64 -1.00
CA LEU A 155 6.00 10.86 -1.61
C LEU A 155 6.75 10.61 -2.92
N ASP A 156 7.19 9.37 -3.17
CA ASP A 156 7.99 8.97 -4.34
C ASP A 156 9.17 9.93 -4.62
N CYS A 157 9.94 10.22 -3.58
CA CYS A 157 10.88 11.36 -3.56
C CYS A 157 12.36 11.00 -3.46
N LEU A 158 12.73 9.72 -3.66
CA LEU A 158 14.11 9.26 -3.50
C LEU A 158 15.08 9.95 -4.47
N ASN A 159 14.62 10.24 -5.69
CA ASN A 159 15.42 10.95 -6.70
C ASN A 159 15.66 12.40 -6.30
N GLU A 160 14.65 13.10 -5.78
CA GLU A 160 14.76 14.45 -5.27
C GLU A 160 15.74 14.53 -4.10
N ILE A 161 15.69 13.55 -3.19
CA ILE A 161 16.64 13.46 -2.08
C ILE A 161 18.07 13.27 -2.61
N TYR A 162 18.25 12.42 -3.63
CA TYR A 162 19.56 12.22 -4.26
C TYR A 162 20.10 13.50 -4.91
N LEU A 163 19.24 14.28 -5.58
CA LEU A 163 19.65 15.57 -6.17
C LEU A 163 20.14 16.58 -5.12
N LEU A 164 19.52 16.60 -3.93
CA LEU A 164 19.93 17.49 -2.84
C LEU A 164 21.37 17.22 -2.35
N CYS A 165 21.87 15.99 -2.49
CA CYS A 165 23.25 15.65 -2.10
C CYS A 165 24.32 16.42 -2.89
N PHE A 166 23.96 16.97 -4.06
CA PHE A 166 24.86 17.74 -4.92
C PHE A 166 24.72 19.26 -4.73
N ASP A 167 23.79 19.71 -3.89
CA ASP A 167 23.56 21.12 -3.61
C ASP A 167 24.19 21.51 -2.26
N PRO A 168 25.34 22.20 -2.24
CA PRO A 168 25.97 22.63 -0.98
C PRO A 168 25.12 23.66 -0.21
N SER A 169 24.12 24.25 -0.84
CA SER A 169 23.15 25.18 -0.24
C SER A 169 21.76 24.56 -0.08
N TYR A 170 21.66 23.23 0.02
CA TYR A 170 20.39 22.49 0.09
C TYR A 170 19.41 23.03 1.15
N LYS A 171 19.89 23.61 2.25
CA LYS A 171 19.03 24.21 3.31
C LYS A 171 18.11 25.33 2.80
N LYS A 172 18.46 25.98 1.69
CA LYS A 172 17.63 27.00 1.00
C LYS A 172 16.90 26.45 -0.22
N ASN A 173 17.10 25.19 -0.57
CA ASN A 173 16.52 24.57 -1.75
C ASN A 173 15.02 24.33 -1.54
N PRO A 174 14.14 24.76 -2.48
CA PRO A 174 12.70 24.54 -2.37
C PRO A 174 12.30 23.07 -2.20
N ILE A 175 13.06 22.15 -2.80
CA ILE A 175 12.83 20.70 -2.67
C ILE A 175 13.07 20.26 -1.23
N PHE A 176 14.19 20.67 -0.62
CA PHE A 176 14.48 20.37 0.78
C PHE A 176 13.39 20.88 1.71
N LEU A 177 13.00 22.15 1.57
CA LEU A 177 11.95 22.76 2.41
C LEU A 177 10.60 22.04 2.25
N LYS A 178 10.24 21.67 1.01
CA LYS A 178 9.02 20.90 0.73
C LYS A 178 9.04 19.52 1.38
N LEU A 179 10.15 18.79 1.25
CA LEU A 179 10.29 17.44 1.79
C LEU A 179 10.36 17.43 3.32
N GLN A 180 11.04 18.42 3.91
CA GLN A 180 11.06 18.62 5.36
C GLN A 180 9.66 18.95 5.89
N ALA A 181 8.92 19.84 5.22
CA ALA A 181 7.54 20.16 5.58
C ALA A 181 6.58 18.96 5.39
N ALA A 182 6.91 18.02 4.51
CA ALA A 182 6.16 16.78 4.32
C ALA A 182 6.42 15.73 5.43
N GLY A 183 7.34 16.02 6.35
CA GLY A 183 7.58 15.21 7.55
C GLY A 183 8.72 14.19 7.44
N LEU A 184 9.62 14.30 6.44
CA LEU A 184 10.82 13.46 6.39
C LEU A 184 11.81 13.88 7.48
N GLN A 185 11.79 13.16 8.60
CA GLN A 185 12.49 13.57 9.82
C GLN A 185 14.00 13.29 9.74
N PHE A 186 14.42 12.31 8.94
CA PHE A 186 15.84 11.94 8.81
C PHE A 186 16.57 12.65 7.67
N LEU A 187 15.86 13.49 6.91
CA LEU A 187 16.38 14.10 5.68
C LEU A 187 17.59 15.01 5.95
N GLN A 188 17.47 15.87 6.96
CA GLN A 188 18.57 16.76 7.32
C GLN A 188 19.80 15.99 7.77
N PHE A 189 19.64 14.98 8.64
CA PHE A 189 20.74 14.16 9.14
C PHE A 189 21.48 13.44 8.01
N TYR A 190 20.74 12.92 7.03
CA TYR A 190 21.32 12.28 5.86
C TYR A 190 22.17 13.26 5.03
N LEU A 191 21.63 14.44 4.72
CA LEU A 191 22.35 15.43 3.91
C LEU A 191 23.61 15.92 4.63
N GLU A 192 23.53 16.17 5.94
CA GLU A 192 24.69 16.51 6.76
C GLU A 192 25.73 15.37 6.77
N TRP A 193 25.31 14.13 7.00
CA TRP A 193 26.19 12.95 6.94
C TRP A 193 26.86 12.77 5.57
N HIS A 194 26.11 12.97 4.49
CA HIS A 194 26.60 12.83 3.12
C HIS A 194 27.68 13.87 2.81
N HIS A 195 27.41 15.14 3.12
CA HIS A 195 28.37 16.23 2.88
C HIS A 195 29.63 16.13 3.75
N ILE A 196 29.52 15.65 4.99
CA ILE A 196 30.68 15.42 5.86
C ILE A 196 31.57 14.33 5.27
N LYS A 197 31.01 13.18 4.88
CA LYS A 197 31.79 12.08 4.30
C LYS A 197 32.48 12.46 3.00
N THR A 198 31.86 13.28 2.16
CA THR A 198 32.50 13.76 0.92
C THR A 198 33.67 14.72 1.17
N THR A 199 33.69 15.44 2.29
CA THR A 199 34.77 16.38 2.63
C THR A 199 35.98 15.67 3.25
N SER A 200 35.76 14.55 3.93
CA SER A 200 36.83 13.76 4.58
C SER A 200 37.64 12.86 3.62
N CYS A 201 37.29 12.83 2.33
CA CYS A 201 38.00 12.05 1.30
C CYS A 201 38.72 12.93 0.26
N GLN A 202 38.88 14.23 0.52
CA GLN A 202 39.71 15.15 -0.24
C GLN A 202 40.97 15.50 0.56
#